data_AF-A0A2S6XGF5-F1
#
_entry.id   AF-A0A2S6XGF5-F1
#
_cell.length_a   1.000
_cell.length_b   1.000
_cell.length_c   1.000
_cell.angle_alpha   90.00
_cell.angle_beta   90.00
_cell.angle_gamma   90.00
#
_symmetry.space_group_name_H-M   'P 1'
#
loop_
_entity.id
_entity.type
_entity.pdbx_description
1 polymer ?
#
loop_
_entity_poly.entity_id
_entity_poly.type
_entity_poly.pdbx_seq_one_letter_code
_entity_poly.pdbx_strand_id
1 'polypeptide(L)'
;MTSPQEPNPSPDVLDLYKLAVEMADRVSARRGSANAFFLSVQTALVTLVGFGIPTLSESPWWVPSAVALAGVTLSAAWWMPLRSYRDLNTAKFKVIHKLEERLPVKLFADEWEALRSDPIPSWRKRYAELGTSERLIPVVFAAAHLILAGGTLSV
;
A
#
# COMPACT_ATOMS: atom_id res chain seq x y z
N MET A 1 -46.01 16.35 -24.45
CA MET A 1 -44.63 15.83 -24.53
C MET A 1 -44.13 15.73 -23.10
N THR A 2 -44.16 14.54 -22.50
CA THR A 2 -43.57 14.32 -21.18
C THR A 2 -42.06 14.22 -21.38
N SER A 3 -41.28 15.18 -20.89
CA SER A 3 -39.83 15.01 -20.78
C SER A 3 -39.53 13.69 -20.06
N PRO A 4 -38.51 12.93 -20.48
CA PRO A 4 -38.02 11.81 -19.69
C PRO A 4 -37.68 12.35 -18.30
N GLN A 5 -38.36 11.85 -17.28
CA GLN A 5 -38.08 12.18 -15.90
C GLN A 5 -36.69 11.57 -15.62
N GLU A 6 -35.64 12.39 -15.62
CA GLU A 6 -34.31 11.92 -15.24
C GLU A 6 -34.42 11.28 -13.86
N PRO A 7 -33.83 10.08 -13.65
CA PRO A 7 -33.92 9.38 -12.38
C PRO A 7 -33.22 10.24 -11.33
N ASN A 8 -34.00 11.04 -10.60
CA ASN A 8 -33.50 11.76 -9.45
C ASN A 8 -33.15 10.69 -8.41
N PRO A 9 -31.86 10.47 -8.09
CA PRO A 9 -31.48 9.40 -7.19
C PRO A 9 -32.19 9.62 -5.86
N SER A 10 -32.75 8.55 -5.29
CA SER A 10 -33.36 8.67 -3.96
C SER A 10 -32.29 9.21 -2.99
N PRO A 11 -32.62 10.17 -2.10
CA PRO A 11 -31.68 10.74 -1.15
C PRO A 11 -30.84 9.68 -0.41
N ASP A 12 -31.46 8.53 -0.12
CA ASP A 12 -30.83 7.37 0.50
C ASP A 12 -29.63 6.81 -0.28
N VAL A 13 -29.68 6.79 -1.62
CA VAL A 13 -28.57 6.28 -2.46
C VAL A 13 -27.38 7.23 -2.40
N LEU A 14 -27.62 8.54 -2.42
CA LEU A 14 -26.58 9.54 -2.31
C LEU A 14 -25.88 9.48 -0.95
N ASP A 15 -26.62 9.26 0.12
CA ASP A 15 -26.05 9.16 1.47
C ASP A 15 -25.27 7.86 1.67
N LEU A 16 -25.76 6.72 1.16
CA LEU A 16 -25.00 5.47 1.11
C LEU A 16 -23.72 5.60 0.29
N TYR A 17 -23.77 6.32 -0.82
CA TYR A 17 -22.60 6.61 -1.65
C TYR A 17 -21.56 7.43 -0.89
N LYS A 18 -21.95 8.55 -0.28
CA LYS A 18 -21.04 9.38 0.54
C LYS A 18 -20.38 8.58 1.65
N LEU A 19 -21.15 7.77 2.39
CA LEU A 19 -20.63 6.91 3.45
C LEU A 19 -19.63 5.88 2.89
N ALA A 20 -19.95 5.25 1.76
CA ALA A 20 -19.07 4.26 1.13
C ALA A 20 -17.72 4.89 0.71
N VAL A 21 -17.76 6.09 0.13
CA VAL A 21 -16.57 6.87 -0.28
C VAL A 21 -15.73 7.26 0.93
N GLU A 22 -16.35 7.80 1.98
CA GLU A 22 -15.65 8.15 3.23
C GLU A 22 -14.98 6.92 3.86
N MET A 23 -15.65 5.76 3.87
CA MET A 23 -15.07 4.52 4.37
C MET A 23 -13.90 4.01 3.51
N ALA A 24 -13.92 4.23 2.19
CA ALA A 24 -12.82 3.90 1.30
C ALA A 24 -11.61 4.82 1.54
N ASP A 25 -11.85 6.12 1.71
CA ASP A 25 -10.81 7.10 2.04
C ASP A 25 -10.14 6.78 3.38
N ARG A 26 -10.92 6.52 4.43
CA ARG A 26 -10.39 6.12 5.75
C ARG A 26 -9.51 4.86 5.68
N VAL A 27 -9.84 3.89 4.82
CA VAL A 27 -8.97 2.71 4.61
C VAL A 27 -7.68 3.08 3.90
N SER A 28 -7.75 3.97 2.91
CA SER A 28 -6.58 4.48 2.20
C SER A 28 -5.64 5.25 3.14
N ALA A 29 -6.19 6.09 4.03
CA ALA A 29 -5.44 6.78 5.08
C ALA A 29 -4.76 5.78 6.04
N ARG A 30 -5.49 4.74 6.50
CA ARG A 30 -4.93 3.67 7.36
C ARG A 30 -3.77 2.93 6.70
N ARG A 31 -3.85 2.64 5.39
CA ARG A 31 -2.75 2.07 4.61
C ARG A 31 -1.53 2.99 4.61
N GLY A 32 -1.74 4.30 4.41
CA GLY A 32 -0.68 5.31 4.47
C GLY A 32 0.04 5.31 5.82
N SER A 33 -0.70 5.37 6.93
CA SER A 33 -0.13 5.34 8.28
C SER A 33 0.62 4.03 8.57
N ALA A 34 0.08 2.88 8.16
CA ALA A 34 0.75 1.58 8.33
C ALA A 34 2.08 1.53 7.55
N ASN A 35 2.10 2.01 6.31
CA ASN A 35 3.31 2.08 5.50
C ASN A 35 4.37 3.00 6.14
N ALA A 36 3.96 4.17 6.62
CA ALA A 36 4.87 5.10 7.30
C ALA A 36 5.48 4.49 8.58
N PHE A 37 4.69 3.76 9.36
CA PHE A 37 5.16 3.05 10.55
C PHE A 37 6.26 2.03 10.22
N PHE A 38 6.00 1.09 9.29
CA PHE A 38 6.98 0.07 8.94
C PHE A 38 8.23 0.66 8.28
N LEU A 39 8.07 1.66 7.42
CA LEU A 39 9.20 2.37 6.81
C LEU A 39 10.10 2.99 7.90
N SER A 40 9.50 3.62 8.91
CA SER A 40 10.24 4.26 10.00
C SER A 40 11.00 3.25 10.84
N VAL A 41 10.34 2.17 11.27
CA VAL A 41 10.95 1.11 12.08
C VAL A 41 12.09 0.42 11.32
N GLN A 42 11.88 0.08 10.05
CA GLN A 42 12.90 -0.59 9.24
C GLN A 42 14.09 0.31 8.93
N THR A 43 13.85 1.60 8.64
CA THR A 43 14.93 2.57 8.42
C THR A 43 15.76 2.75 9.69
N ALA A 44 15.11 2.86 10.85
CA ALA A 44 15.80 2.96 12.13
C ALA A 44 16.65 1.71 12.42
N LEU A 45 16.09 0.51 12.19
CA LEU A 45 16.79 -0.75 12.43
C LEU A 45 18.01 -0.90 11.51
N VAL A 46 17.86 -0.64 10.21
CA VAL A 46 18.99 -0.66 9.25
C VAL A 46 20.07 0.34 9.64
N THR A 47 19.68 1.54 10.07
CA THR A 47 20.62 2.59 10.51
C THR A 47 21.40 2.14 11.75
N LEU A 48 20.71 1.64 12.78
CA LEU A 48 21.34 1.17 14.01
C LEU A 48 22.31 0.00 13.75
N VAL A 49 21.90 -0.96 12.93
CA VAL A 49 22.77 -2.09 12.54
C VAL A 49 23.97 -1.61 11.72
N GLY A 50 23.74 -0.74 10.74
CA GLY A 50 24.79 -0.21 9.88
C GLY A 50 25.89 0.54 10.64
N PHE A 51 25.52 1.39 11.60
CA PHE A 51 26.50 2.07 12.47
C PHE A 51 27.08 1.13 13.55
N GLY A 52 26.33 0.12 13.97
CA GLY A 52 26.73 -0.86 14.98
C GLY A 52 27.59 -2.02 14.46
N ILE A 53 27.96 -2.04 13.17
CA ILE A 53 28.74 -3.14 12.57
C ILE A 53 29.98 -3.51 13.39
N PRO A 54 30.86 -2.56 13.79
CA PRO A 54 32.07 -2.92 14.54
C PRO A 54 31.78 -3.68 15.84
N THR A 55 30.76 -3.25 16.58
CA THR A 55 30.35 -3.88 17.85
C THR A 55 29.65 -5.23 17.62
N LEU A 56 28.86 -5.34 16.55
CA LEU A 56 28.15 -6.58 16.20
C LEU A 56 29.09 -7.66 15.68
N SER A 57 30.18 -7.28 14.98
CA SER A 57 31.20 -8.22 14.50
C SER A 57 32.02 -8.84 15.64
N GLU A 58 32.23 -8.12 16.74
CA GLU A 58 32.86 -8.69 17.96
C GLU A 58 31.91 -9.58 18.76
N SER A 59 30.60 -9.53 18.47
CA SER A 59 29.60 -10.33 19.18
C SER A 59 29.53 -11.76 18.63
N PRO A 60 29.03 -12.74 19.41
CA PRO A 60 28.79 -14.09 18.91
C PRO A 60 27.88 -14.08 17.68
N TRP A 61 28.15 -14.95 16.70
CA TRP A 61 27.45 -15.02 15.40
C TRP A 61 25.91 -15.04 15.48
N TRP A 62 25.33 -15.55 16.58
CA TRP A 62 23.89 -15.61 16.78
C TRP A 62 23.26 -14.22 17.02
N VAL A 63 24.02 -13.25 17.53
CA VAL A 63 23.54 -11.88 17.79
C VAL A 63 23.18 -11.15 16.49
N PRO A 64 24.11 -10.94 15.52
CA PRO A 64 23.77 -10.31 14.25
C PRO A 64 22.73 -11.13 13.46
N SER A 65 22.77 -12.46 13.58
CA SER A 65 21.77 -13.35 12.95
C SER A 65 20.36 -13.12 13.50
N ALA A 66 20.21 -12.96 14.83
CA ALA A 66 18.92 -12.69 15.46
C ALA A 66 18.36 -11.31 15.06
N VAL A 67 19.23 -10.29 14.98
CA VAL A 67 18.83 -8.94 14.54
C VAL A 67 18.38 -8.95 13.08
N ALA A 68 19.11 -9.66 12.22
CA ALA A 68 18.74 -9.83 10.81
C ALA A 68 17.40 -10.58 10.67
N LEU A 69 17.21 -11.65 11.44
CA LEU A 69 15.95 -12.40 11.47
C LEU A 69 14.78 -11.51 11.91
N ALA A 70 14.97 -10.65 12.91
CA ALA A 70 13.96 -9.68 13.33
C ALA A 70 13.57 -8.73 12.18
N GLY A 71 14.56 -8.15 11.48
CA GLY A 71 14.32 -7.23 10.36
C GLY A 71 13.67 -7.90 9.14
N VAL A 72 14.03 -9.15 8.83
CA VAL A 72 13.36 -9.96 7.79
C VAL A 72 11.93 -10.29 8.21
N THR A 73 11.70 -10.64 9.46
CA THR A 73 10.35 -10.93 9.99
C THR A 73 9.47 -9.69 9.95
N LEU A 74 9.99 -8.52 10.32
CA LEU A 74 9.31 -7.22 10.19
C LEU A 74 8.96 -6.93 8.72
N SER A 75 9.87 -7.20 7.79
CA SER A 75 9.60 -7.08 6.35
C SER A 75 8.48 -8.00 5.89
N ALA A 76 8.49 -9.26 6.30
CA ALA A 76 7.45 -10.23 5.97
C ALA A 76 6.09 -9.82 6.58
N ALA A 77 6.09 -9.34 7.82
CA ALA A 77 4.91 -8.85 8.51
C ALA A 77 4.31 -7.63 7.79
N TRP A 78 5.12 -6.74 7.24
CA TRP A 78 4.67 -5.57 6.45
C TRP A 78 3.90 -5.99 5.18
N TRP A 79 4.19 -7.16 4.61
CA TRP A 79 3.49 -7.64 3.43
C TRP A 79 1.99 -7.89 3.66
N MET A 80 1.63 -8.35 4.86
CA MET A 80 0.25 -8.70 5.20
C MET A 80 -0.71 -7.51 5.15
N PRO A 81 -0.48 -6.38 5.86
CA PRO A 81 -1.35 -5.22 5.78
C PRO A 81 -1.35 -4.61 4.38
N LEU A 82 -0.22 -4.61 3.67
CA LEU A 82 -0.13 -4.08 2.32
C LEU A 82 -1.09 -4.79 1.35
N ARG A 83 -1.12 -6.13 1.41
CA ARG A 83 -2.07 -6.94 0.63
C ARG A 83 -3.50 -6.72 1.08
N SER A 84 -3.74 -6.78 2.39
CA SER A 84 -5.08 -6.68 2.97
C SER A 84 -5.77 -5.36 2.61
N TYR A 85 -5.08 -4.23 2.79
CA TYR A 85 -5.65 -2.91 2.48
C TYR A 85 -5.94 -2.74 0.99
N ARG A 86 -5.07 -3.26 0.11
CA ARG A 86 -5.31 -3.21 -1.34
C ARG A 86 -6.54 -4.01 -1.75
N ASP A 87 -6.66 -5.23 -1.24
CA ASP A 87 -7.76 -6.12 -1.57
C ASP A 87 -9.09 -5.56 -1.03
N LEU A 88 -9.08 -5.02 0.20
CA LEU A 88 -10.23 -4.34 0.80
C LEU A 88 -10.62 -3.07 0.03
N ASN A 89 -9.66 -2.23 -0.35
CA ASN A 89 -9.95 -1.01 -1.11
C ASN A 89 -10.55 -1.35 -2.47
N THR A 90 -9.99 -2.36 -3.15
CA THR A 90 -10.54 -2.86 -4.43
C THR A 90 -11.98 -3.34 -4.26
N ALA A 91 -12.29 -4.05 -3.18
CA ALA A 91 -13.66 -4.49 -2.88
C ALA A 91 -14.61 -3.31 -2.62
N LYS A 92 -14.16 -2.28 -1.89
CA LYS A 92 -14.95 -1.07 -1.62
C LYS A 92 -15.26 -0.29 -2.91
N PHE A 93 -14.26 -0.05 -3.75
CA PHE A 93 -14.46 0.65 -5.03
C PHE A 93 -15.41 -0.10 -5.97
N LYS A 94 -15.40 -1.44 -5.98
CA LYS A 94 -16.41 -2.22 -6.71
C LYS A 94 -17.84 -1.94 -6.24
N VAL A 95 -18.05 -1.72 -4.94
CA VAL A 95 -19.37 -1.37 -4.39
C VAL A 95 -19.73 0.08 -4.75
N ILE A 96 -18.77 1.00 -4.63
CA ILE A 96 -18.94 2.41 -5.01
C ILE A 96 -19.38 2.52 -6.49
N HIS A 97 -18.68 1.87 -7.42
CA HIS A 97 -19.04 1.91 -8.84
C HIS A 97 -20.44 1.33 -9.13
N LYS A 98 -20.88 0.31 -8.37
CA LYS A 98 -22.26 -0.21 -8.46
C LYS A 98 -23.30 0.78 -7.95
N LEU A 99 -22.98 1.59 -6.94
CA LEU A 99 -23.85 2.66 -6.47
C LEU A 99 -23.93 3.80 -7.50
N GLU A 100 -22.82 4.11 -8.17
CA GLU A 100 -22.75 5.13 -9.22
C GLU A 100 -23.65 4.82 -10.42
N GLU A 101 -23.94 3.56 -10.72
CA GLU A 101 -24.92 3.18 -11.76
C GLU A 101 -26.33 3.74 -11.52
N ARG A 102 -26.64 4.14 -10.28
CA ARG A 102 -27.93 4.71 -9.87
C ARG A 102 -27.87 6.23 -9.68
N LEU A 103 -26.70 6.84 -9.89
CA LEU A 103 -26.49 8.28 -9.79
C LEU A 103 -26.46 8.89 -11.20
N PRO A 104 -26.76 10.19 -11.35
CA PRO A 104 -26.74 10.86 -12.65
C PRO A 104 -25.33 10.96 -13.24
N VAL A 105 -24.28 10.87 -12.40
CA VAL A 105 -22.88 10.96 -12.80
C VAL A 105 -22.08 9.88 -12.06
N LYS A 106 -21.10 9.26 -12.74
CA LYS A 106 -20.28 8.17 -12.21
C LYS A 106 -18.85 8.63 -11.94
N LEU A 107 -18.70 9.50 -10.95
CA LEU A 107 -17.49 10.27 -10.71
C LEU A 107 -16.20 9.43 -10.72
N PHE A 108 -16.16 8.34 -9.94
CA PHE A 108 -14.98 7.48 -9.82
C PHE A 108 -14.85 6.48 -10.96
N ALA A 109 -15.95 6.00 -11.53
CA ALA A 109 -15.89 5.17 -12.73
C ALA A 109 -15.32 5.95 -13.94
N ASP A 110 -15.78 7.19 -14.14
CA ASP A 110 -15.32 8.09 -15.20
C ASP A 110 -13.84 8.45 -15.01
N GLU A 111 -13.40 8.72 -13.77
CA GLU A 111 -11.99 8.92 -13.42
C GLU A 111 -11.15 7.68 -13.78
N TRP A 112 -11.64 6.48 -13.43
CA TRP A 112 -10.94 5.23 -13.71
C TRP A 112 -10.85 4.94 -15.21
N GLU A 113 -11.87 5.31 -15.99
CA GLU A 113 -11.86 5.21 -17.45
C GLU A 113 -10.84 6.17 -18.06
N ALA A 114 -10.83 7.44 -17.63
CA ALA A 114 -9.85 8.45 -18.07
C ALA A 114 -8.40 7.98 -17.83
N LEU A 115 -8.12 7.45 -16.64
CA LEU A 115 -6.80 6.89 -16.29
C LEU A 115 -6.39 5.68 -17.16
N ARG A 116 -7.37 4.99 -17.77
CA ARG A 116 -7.14 3.80 -18.60
C ARG A 116 -7.01 4.16 -20.08
N SER A 117 -7.71 5.20 -20.54
CA SER A 117 -7.71 5.70 -21.91
C SER A 117 -6.50 6.56 -22.26
N ASP A 118 -5.84 7.18 -21.28
CA ASP A 118 -4.65 7.98 -21.55
C ASP A 118 -3.52 7.13 -22.18
N PRO A 119 -3.03 7.48 -23.39
CA PRO A 119 -1.91 6.80 -24.04
C PRO A 119 -0.61 7.16 -23.30
N ILE A 120 -0.30 6.41 -22.27
CA ILE A 120 0.95 6.57 -21.52
C ILE A 120 2.09 5.89 -22.31
N PRO A 121 3.25 6.55 -22.48
CA PRO A 121 4.38 5.94 -23.18
C PRO A 121 4.86 4.67 -22.45
N SER A 122 5.32 3.67 -23.21
CA SER A 122 5.59 2.28 -22.78
C SER A 122 6.54 2.12 -21.58
N TRP A 123 7.33 3.15 -21.26
CA TRP A 123 8.25 3.18 -20.11
C TRP A 123 7.59 3.61 -18.79
N ARG A 124 6.41 4.23 -18.83
CA ARG A 124 5.61 4.56 -17.65
C ARG A 124 4.52 3.53 -17.45
N LYS A 125 4.61 2.78 -16.35
CA LYS A 125 3.55 1.88 -15.90
C LYS A 125 2.30 2.70 -15.54
N ARG A 126 1.13 2.19 -15.93
CA ARG A 126 -0.17 2.83 -15.69
C ARG A 126 -0.32 3.11 -14.18
N TYR A 127 -0.93 4.25 -13.83
CA TYR A 127 -1.10 4.77 -12.46
C TYR A 127 -1.61 3.71 -11.44
N ALA A 128 -2.28 2.66 -11.92
CA ALA A 128 -2.70 1.48 -11.18
C ALA A 128 -1.55 0.61 -10.56
N GLU A 129 -0.28 0.85 -10.90
CA GLU A 129 0.85 0.03 -10.43
C GLU A 129 1.62 0.57 -9.22
N LEU A 130 1.06 1.52 -8.45
CA LEU A 130 1.58 1.84 -7.10
C LEU A 130 1.63 0.59 -6.20
N GLY A 131 0.80 -0.43 -6.48
CA GLY A 131 0.85 -1.71 -5.79
C GLY A 131 2.13 -2.53 -6.05
N THR A 132 2.86 -2.26 -7.14
CA THR A 132 4.10 -2.96 -7.48
C THR A 132 5.29 -2.33 -6.76
N SER A 133 5.36 -0.99 -6.72
CA SER A 133 6.41 -0.27 -5.98
C SER A 133 6.29 -0.45 -4.47
N GLU A 134 5.07 -0.44 -3.93
CA GLU A 134 4.87 -0.67 -2.49
C GLU A 134 5.24 -2.09 -2.03
N ARG A 135 5.09 -3.09 -2.91
CA ARG A 135 5.54 -4.46 -2.65
C ARG A 135 7.05 -4.63 -2.78
N LEU A 136 7.73 -3.75 -3.50
CA LEU A 136 9.19 -3.85 -3.59
C LEU A 136 9.87 -3.46 -2.28
N ILE A 137 9.29 -2.51 -1.53
CA ILE A 137 9.93 -1.92 -0.35
C ILE A 137 10.23 -2.97 0.75
N PRO A 138 9.31 -3.85 1.16
CA PRO A 138 9.65 -4.89 2.14
C PRO A 138 10.76 -5.84 1.67
N VAL A 139 10.81 -6.16 0.38
CA VAL A 139 11.87 -7.02 -0.18
C VAL A 139 13.23 -6.33 -0.10
N VAL A 140 13.28 -5.03 -0.42
CA VAL A 140 14.50 -4.23 -0.32
C VAL A 140 15.02 -4.21 1.11
N PHE A 141 14.15 -4.00 2.10
CA PHE A 141 14.56 -4.04 3.51
C PHE A 141 14.98 -5.44 3.95
N ALA A 142 14.28 -6.50 3.55
CA ALA A 142 14.71 -7.87 3.85
C ALA A 142 16.11 -8.15 3.30
N ALA A 143 16.37 -7.77 2.04
CA ALA A 143 17.69 -7.90 1.43
C ALA A 143 18.76 -7.07 2.16
N ALA A 144 18.43 -5.83 2.55
CA ALA A 144 19.36 -4.99 3.31
C ALA A 144 19.77 -5.64 4.65
N HIS A 145 18.82 -6.22 5.40
CA HIS A 145 19.13 -6.93 6.64
C HIS A 145 20.03 -8.15 6.41
N LEU A 146 19.80 -8.91 5.33
CA LEU A 146 20.65 -10.06 4.98
C LEU A 146 22.07 -9.63 4.57
N ILE A 147 22.20 -8.55 3.81
CA ILE A 147 23.50 -7.99 3.41
C ILE A 147 24.29 -7.52 4.64
N LEU A 148 23.64 -6.79 5.55
CA LEU A 148 24.26 -6.33 6.80
C LEU A 148 24.69 -7.49 7.71
N ALA A 149 23.88 -8.55 7.78
CA ALA A 149 24.25 -9.77 8.50
C ALA A 149 25.47 -10.46 7.87
N GLY A 150 25.50 -10.57 6.54
CA GLY A 150 26.64 -11.14 5.83
C GLY A 150 27.93 -10.35 6.08
N GLY A 151 27.85 -9.02 6.02
CA GLY A 151 28.96 -8.13 6.35
C GLY A 151 29.47 -8.33 7.77
N THR A 152 28.58 -8.30 8.76
CA THR A 152 28.95 -8.45 10.19
C THR A 152 29.56 -9.81 10.52
N LEU A 153 29.12 -10.89 9.87
CA LEU A 153 29.63 -12.26 10.07
C LEU A 153 30.93 -12.57 9.30
N SER A 154 31.30 -11.74 8.33
CA SER A 154 32.48 -11.96 7.47
C SER A 154 33.74 -11.24 7.93
N VAL A 155 33.61 -10.37 8.93
CA VAL A 155 34.69 -9.61 9.59
C VAL A 155 35.19 -10.40 10.79
#